data_AF-A0AAW7QVV3-F1
#
_entry.id   AF-A0AAW7QVV3-F1
#
_cell.length_a   1.000
_cell.length_b   1.000
_cell.length_c   1.000
_cell.angle_alpha   90.00
_cell.angle_beta   90.00
_cell.angle_gamma   90.00
#
_symmetry.space_group_name_H-M   'P 1'
#
loop_
_entity.id
_entity.type
_entity.pdbx_description
1 polymer ?
#
loop_
_entity_poly.entity_id
_entity_poly.type
_entity_poly.pdbx_seq_one_letter_code
_entity_poly.pdbx_strand_id
1 'polypeptide(L)'
;MIELLNVVAPLAIAIFVVGVGLRLGRFAWALVTKRHFRGVSPTFESPPPRMGVIPALYAVLFGPFNHFYKRANPVWGRGYLLYHVAIITEVIGYTISALIVFANIVVGRPVPDVSLHLAESFNYSPANLLAIIFGNGEHLQAHFLFGEFGSLFIGITWIAVGFAVVGNLHLMVALVRKWSGAVVSDIDRAAQGIRTPGRYAWDRIVVRTIIFCIIWTELFARLHLVPGIVYLHALLGLTLFVLLPFTYLFHMVYNFLAVFYAVRRRMARTIA
;
A
#
# COMPACT_ATOMS: atom_id res chain seq x y z
N MET A 1 19.76 16.58 3.65
CA MET A 1 18.62 15.76 3.16
C MET A 1 18.37 15.94 1.68
N ILE A 2 18.27 17.18 1.17
CA ILE A 2 18.03 17.47 -0.25
C ILE A 2 19.11 16.86 -1.15
N GLU A 3 20.40 17.08 -0.85
CA GLU A 3 21.51 16.49 -1.63
C GLU A 3 21.48 14.97 -1.63
N LEU A 4 21.22 14.35 -0.47
CA LEU A 4 21.09 12.90 -0.35
C LEU A 4 19.96 12.36 -1.25
N LEU A 5 18.79 13.01 -1.25
CA LEU A 5 17.68 12.63 -2.12
C LEU A 5 18.01 12.75 -3.61
N ASN A 6 18.74 13.81 -4.00
CA ASN A 6 19.16 14.00 -5.39
C ASN A 6 20.07 12.85 -5.87
N VAL A 7 20.89 12.27 -4.99
CA VAL A 7 21.75 11.12 -5.29
C VAL A 7 20.99 9.79 -5.21
N VAL A 8 20.16 9.62 -4.17
CA VAL A 8 19.48 8.35 -3.88
C VAL A 8 18.30 8.10 -4.82
N ALA A 9 17.58 9.13 -5.27
CA ALA A 9 16.39 8.96 -6.10
C ALA A 9 16.67 8.24 -7.45
N PRO A 10 17.70 8.62 -8.23
CA PRO A 10 18.06 7.88 -9.46
C PRO A 10 18.43 6.42 -9.19
N LEU A 11 19.21 6.16 -8.12
CA LEU A 11 19.59 4.81 -7.71
C LEU A 11 18.36 3.98 -7.33
N ALA A 12 17.45 4.58 -6.57
CA ALA A 12 16.21 3.95 -6.14
C ALA A 12 15.33 3.55 -7.33
N ILE A 13 15.19 4.43 -8.32
CA ILE A 13 14.47 4.15 -9.57
C ILE A 13 15.14 2.99 -10.32
N ALA A 14 16.46 2.99 -10.47
CA ALA A 14 17.18 1.93 -11.17
C ALA A 14 16.96 0.56 -10.48
N ILE A 15 17.11 0.50 -9.15
CA ILE A 15 16.88 -0.74 -8.38
C ILE A 15 15.43 -1.21 -8.52
N PHE A 16 14.46 -0.29 -8.45
CA PHE A 16 13.05 -0.61 -8.63
C PHE A 16 12.78 -1.23 -10.00
N VAL A 17 13.26 -0.60 -11.08
CA VAL A 17 13.06 -1.07 -12.47
C VAL A 17 13.66 -2.47 -12.65
N VAL A 18 14.88 -2.70 -12.15
CA VAL A 18 15.52 -4.03 -12.18
C VAL A 18 14.70 -5.05 -11.39
N GLY A 19 14.25 -4.70 -10.18
CA GLY A 19 13.45 -5.59 -9.34
C GLY A 19 12.11 -5.98 -9.97
N VAL A 20 11.39 -5.00 -10.55
CA VAL A 20 10.14 -5.24 -11.29
C VAL A 20 10.41 -6.12 -12.50
N GLY A 21 11.46 -5.82 -13.28
CA GLY A 21 11.86 -6.61 -14.45
C GLY A 21 12.14 -8.07 -14.09
N LEU A 22 12.89 -8.33 -13.01
CA LEU A 22 13.16 -9.68 -12.53
C LEU A 22 11.88 -10.41 -12.09
N ARG A 23 10.98 -9.73 -11.38
CA ARG A 23 9.75 -10.34 -10.86
C ARG A 23 8.74 -10.64 -11.96
N LEU A 24 8.53 -9.69 -12.87
CA LEU A 24 7.68 -9.88 -14.05
C LEU A 24 8.28 -10.91 -15.01
N GLY A 25 9.60 -10.92 -15.20
CA GLY A 25 10.30 -11.93 -15.99
C GLY A 25 10.09 -13.34 -15.44
N ARG A 26 10.21 -13.53 -14.11
CA ARG A 26 9.88 -14.81 -13.46
C ARG A 26 8.42 -15.22 -13.63
N PHE A 27 7.50 -14.25 -13.56
CA PHE A 27 6.08 -14.50 -13.78
C PHE A 27 5.78 -14.92 -15.22
N ALA A 28 6.31 -14.19 -16.21
CA ALA A 28 6.20 -14.54 -17.63
C ALA A 28 6.79 -15.92 -17.91
N TRP A 29 7.97 -16.22 -17.35
CA TRP A 29 8.59 -17.53 -17.45
C TRP A 29 7.71 -18.65 -16.87
N ALA A 30 7.06 -18.40 -15.73
CA ALA A 30 6.15 -19.37 -15.12
C ALA A 30 4.88 -19.62 -15.97
N LEU A 31 4.39 -18.60 -16.69
CA LEU A 31 3.28 -18.76 -17.64
C LEU A 31 3.69 -19.60 -18.85
N VAL A 32 4.89 -19.37 -19.39
CA VAL A 32 5.41 -20.10 -20.55
C VAL A 32 5.74 -21.56 -20.20
N THR A 33 6.31 -21.82 -19.01
CA THR A 33 6.77 -23.16 -18.62
C THR A 33 5.65 -24.14 -18.20
N LYS A 34 4.36 -23.79 -18.40
CA LYS A 34 3.18 -24.63 -18.08
C LYS A 34 3.37 -25.49 -16.82
N ARG A 35 3.81 -24.87 -15.72
CA ARG A 35 3.85 -25.57 -14.42
C ARG A 35 2.41 -25.99 -14.09
N HIS A 36 2.15 -27.29 -14.16
CA HIS A 36 0.83 -27.83 -13.87
C HIS A 36 0.47 -27.46 -12.43
N PHE A 37 -0.68 -26.82 -12.24
CA PHE A 37 -1.25 -26.63 -10.91
C PHE A 37 -1.48 -28.03 -10.33
N ARG A 38 -0.68 -28.40 -9.32
CA ARG A 38 -0.88 -29.66 -8.60
C ARG A 38 -2.22 -29.57 -7.87
N GLY A 39 -3.15 -30.42 -8.32
CA GLY A 39 -4.20 -31.05 -7.53
C GLY A 39 -5.19 -30.14 -6.80
N VAL A 40 -6.47 -30.33 -7.10
CA VAL A 40 -7.55 -29.97 -6.19
C VAL A 40 -7.33 -30.76 -4.89
N SER A 41 -7.27 -30.08 -3.74
CA SER A 41 -7.20 -30.77 -2.45
C SER A 41 -8.45 -31.64 -2.30
N PRO A 42 -8.33 -32.96 -2.07
CA PRO A 42 -9.45 -33.89 -1.99
C PRO A 42 -10.34 -33.69 -0.75
N THR A 43 -10.09 -32.66 0.06
CA THR A 43 -10.73 -32.42 1.36
C THR A 43 -12.03 -31.61 1.32
N PHE A 44 -12.53 -31.19 0.16
CA PHE A 44 -13.83 -30.53 0.09
C PHE A 44 -14.95 -31.52 -0.25
N GLU A 45 -15.81 -31.78 0.73
CA GLU A 45 -16.91 -32.76 0.67
C GLU A 45 -17.94 -32.51 -0.44
N SER A 46 -17.96 -31.31 -1.04
CA SER A 46 -18.75 -30.99 -2.24
C SER A 46 -18.26 -29.71 -2.92
N PRO A 47 -18.25 -29.65 -4.27
CA PRO A 47 -17.94 -28.41 -4.97
C PRO A 47 -19.03 -27.37 -4.70
N PRO A 48 -18.67 -26.12 -4.32
CA PRO A 48 -19.62 -25.08 -3.95
C PRO A 48 -20.61 -24.79 -5.08
N PRO A 49 -21.77 -24.17 -4.75
CA PRO A 49 -22.75 -23.78 -5.76
C PRO A 49 -22.14 -22.81 -6.78
N ARG A 50 -22.60 -22.89 -8.03
CA ARG A 50 -22.21 -21.91 -9.06
C ARG A 50 -22.69 -20.52 -8.63
N MET A 51 -21.81 -19.55 -8.76
CA MET A 51 -22.11 -18.15 -8.45
C MET A 51 -22.04 -17.32 -9.74
N GLY A 52 -22.92 -16.33 -9.86
CA GLY A 52 -22.76 -15.26 -10.86
C GLY A 52 -21.55 -14.37 -10.54
N VAL A 53 -21.15 -13.51 -11.48
CA VAL A 53 -19.96 -12.65 -11.36
C VAL A 53 -20.01 -11.77 -10.11
N ILE A 54 -21.14 -11.08 -9.87
CA ILE A 54 -21.29 -10.16 -8.74
C ILE A 54 -21.26 -10.92 -7.39
N PRO A 55 -22.06 -11.99 -7.17
CA PRO A 55 -21.95 -12.79 -5.94
C PRO A 55 -20.56 -13.40 -5.73
N ALA A 56 -19.88 -13.83 -6.80
CA ALA A 56 -18.53 -14.37 -6.72
C ALA A 56 -17.51 -13.29 -6.32
N LEU A 57 -17.61 -12.08 -6.88
CA LEU A 57 -16.79 -10.94 -6.50
C LEU A 57 -17.01 -10.56 -5.04
N TYR A 58 -18.26 -10.47 -4.61
CA TYR A 58 -18.60 -10.20 -3.21
C TYR A 58 -18.02 -11.27 -2.27
N ALA A 59 -18.17 -12.55 -2.62
CA ALA A 59 -17.62 -13.66 -1.84
C ALA A 59 -16.10 -13.64 -1.76
N VAL A 60 -15.40 -13.24 -2.84
CA VAL A 60 -13.94 -13.12 -2.87
C VAL A 60 -13.44 -11.95 -2.03
N LEU A 61 -14.08 -10.78 -2.15
CA LEU A 61 -13.64 -9.57 -1.45
C LEU A 61 -14.01 -9.57 0.03
N PHE A 62 -15.23 -9.97 0.36
CA PHE A 62 -15.78 -9.82 1.70
C PHE A 62 -15.90 -11.14 2.47
N GLY A 63 -15.95 -12.29 1.79
CA GLY A 63 -16.09 -13.59 2.43
C GLY A 63 -14.98 -13.88 3.44
N PRO A 64 -13.69 -13.85 3.04
CA PRO A 64 -12.58 -14.08 3.96
C PRO A 64 -12.55 -13.09 5.12
N PHE A 65 -12.85 -11.82 4.87
CA PHE A 65 -12.89 -10.80 5.91
C PHE A 65 -14.00 -11.08 6.94
N ASN A 66 -15.21 -11.34 6.46
CA ASN A 66 -16.39 -11.54 7.30
C ASN A 66 -16.34 -12.85 8.09
N HIS A 67 -15.77 -13.89 7.50
CA HIS A 67 -15.75 -15.19 8.13
C HIS A 67 -14.51 -15.39 9.01
N PHE A 68 -13.32 -15.04 8.51
CA PHE A 68 -12.05 -15.31 9.21
C PHE A 68 -11.47 -14.05 9.85
N TYR A 69 -11.07 -13.04 9.08
CA TYR A 69 -10.21 -11.96 9.62
C TYR A 69 -10.85 -11.18 10.77
N LYS A 70 -12.14 -10.82 10.66
CA LYS A 70 -12.80 -10.06 11.72
C LYS A 70 -13.07 -10.87 12.99
N ARG A 71 -13.09 -12.22 12.90
CA ARG A 71 -13.43 -13.12 14.01
C ARG A 71 -12.22 -13.80 14.62
N ALA A 72 -11.31 -14.33 13.81
CA ALA A 72 -10.10 -15.02 14.26
C ALA A 72 -9.13 -14.08 14.99
N ASN A 73 -8.99 -12.85 14.47
CA ASN A 73 -8.14 -11.83 15.05
C ASN A 73 -8.68 -10.41 14.73
N PRO A 74 -9.63 -9.91 15.54
CA PRO A 74 -10.30 -8.63 15.29
C PRO A 74 -9.35 -7.42 15.29
N VAL A 75 -8.25 -7.47 16.05
CA VAL A 75 -7.23 -6.41 16.07
C VAL A 75 -6.51 -6.35 14.73
N TRP A 76 -6.04 -7.50 14.25
CA TRP A 76 -5.42 -7.61 12.92
C TRP A 76 -6.39 -7.22 11.81
N GLY A 77 -7.62 -7.75 11.83
CA GLY A 77 -8.63 -7.48 10.80
C GLY A 77 -8.99 -6.00 10.68
N ARG A 78 -9.26 -5.32 11.82
CA ARG A 78 -9.52 -3.87 11.84
C ARG A 78 -8.29 -3.08 11.39
N GLY A 79 -7.11 -3.40 11.94
CA GLY A 79 -5.87 -2.73 11.57
C GLY A 79 -5.59 -2.83 10.07
N TYR A 80 -5.79 -4.01 9.49
CA TYR A 80 -5.64 -4.27 8.06
C TYR A 80 -6.59 -3.42 7.23
N LEU A 81 -7.89 -3.40 7.56
CA LEU A 81 -8.89 -2.63 6.81
C LEU A 81 -8.57 -1.13 6.81
N LEU A 82 -8.38 -0.55 8.01
CA LEU A 82 -8.10 0.89 8.15
C LEU A 82 -6.81 1.28 7.45
N TYR A 83 -5.76 0.47 7.60
CA TYR A 83 -4.49 0.68 6.92
C TYR A 83 -4.61 0.63 5.40
N HIS A 84 -5.39 -0.30 4.83
CA HIS A 84 -5.53 -0.41 3.38
C HIS A 84 -6.34 0.74 2.79
N VAL A 85 -7.41 1.18 3.47
CA VAL A 85 -8.16 2.36 3.04
C VAL A 85 -7.23 3.58 2.98
N ALA A 86 -6.43 3.79 4.01
CA ALA A 86 -5.48 4.89 4.06
C ALA A 86 -4.42 4.81 2.96
N ILE A 87 -3.69 3.68 2.87
CA ILE A 87 -2.57 3.56 1.94
C ILE A 87 -3.02 3.59 0.48
N ILE A 88 -4.19 3.04 0.15
CA ILE A 88 -4.74 3.12 -1.21
C ILE A 88 -5.04 4.57 -1.56
N THR A 89 -5.65 5.32 -0.63
CA THR A 89 -5.97 6.74 -0.83
C THR A 89 -4.69 7.56 -1.06
N GLU A 90 -3.69 7.41 -0.21
CA GLU A 90 -2.41 8.14 -0.32
C GLU A 90 -1.63 7.75 -1.58
N VAL A 91 -1.54 6.45 -1.90
CA VAL A 91 -0.83 5.98 -3.11
C VAL A 91 -1.50 6.49 -4.38
N ILE A 92 -2.83 6.52 -4.44
CA ILE A 92 -3.57 7.13 -5.56
C ILE A 92 -3.23 8.62 -5.63
N GLY A 93 -3.24 9.32 -4.50
CA GLY A 93 -2.83 10.72 -4.41
C GLY A 93 -1.44 10.95 -4.98
N TYR A 94 -0.42 10.23 -4.50
CA TYR A 94 0.95 10.34 -4.99
C TYR A 94 1.09 9.99 -6.48
N THR A 95 0.33 8.99 -6.95
CA THR A 95 0.35 8.60 -8.37
C THR A 95 -0.19 9.72 -9.24
N ILE A 96 -1.33 10.32 -8.87
CA ILE A 96 -1.92 11.44 -9.60
C ILE A 96 -0.97 12.66 -9.54
N SER A 97 -0.41 12.96 -8.36
CA SER A 97 0.57 14.04 -8.19
C SER A 97 1.78 13.86 -9.12
N ALA A 98 2.33 12.66 -9.20
CA ALA A 98 3.45 12.36 -10.08
C ALA A 98 3.10 12.58 -11.57
N LEU A 99 1.91 12.18 -12.00
CA LEU A 99 1.43 12.40 -13.36
C LEU A 99 1.29 13.89 -13.69
N ILE A 100 0.75 14.69 -12.78
CA ILE A 100 0.59 16.14 -12.95
C ILE A 100 1.94 16.83 -13.01
N VAL A 101 2.86 16.50 -12.09
CA VAL A 101 4.23 17.04 -12.08
C VAL A 101 4.94 16.71 -13.41
N PHE A 102 4.86 15.46 -13.85
CA PHE A 102 5.49 15.03 -15.10
C PHE A 102 4.90 15.75 -16.32
N ALA A 103 3.57 15.91 -16.38
CA ALA A 103 2.92 16.66 -17.45
C ALA A 103 3.37 18.13 -17.50
N ASN A 104 3.54 18.79 -16.34
CA ASN A 104 4.05 20.16 -16.28
C ASN A 104 5.50 20.26 -16.80
N ILE A 105 6.37 19.31 -16.42
CA ILE A 105 7.75 19.25 -16.92
C ILE A 105 7.77 19.10 -18.45
N VAL A 106 6.97 18.19 -19.01
CA VAL A 106 6.90 17.94 -20.46
C VAL A 106 6.43 19.17 -21.24
N VAL A 107 5.51 19.95 -20.67
CA VAL A 107 4.97 21.17 -21.31
C VAL A 107 5.81 22.42 -20.98
N GLY A 108 6.90 22.28 -20.21
CA GLY A 108 7.79 23.39 -19.85
C GLY A 108 7.15 24.40 -18.89
N ARG A 109 6.20 23.96 -18.06
CA ARG A 109 5.54 24.79 -17.04
C ARG A 109 6.34 24.83 -15.74
N PRO A 110 6.27 25.94 -14.98
CA PRO A 110 6.90 26.03 -13.68
C PRO A 110 6.29 25.03 -12.68
N VAL A 111 7.09 24.63 -11.70
CA VAL A 111 6.71 23.82 -10.54
C VAL A 111 7.11 24.56 -9.25
N PRO A 112 6.44 24.33 -8.11
CA PRO A 112 6.80 25.00 -6.86
C PRO A 112 8.23 24.66 -6.42
N ASP A 113 8.91 25.61 -5.77
CA ASP A 113 10.11 25.31 -4.99
C ASP A 113 9.71 25.12 -3.53
N VAL A 114 9.69 23.86 -3.09
CA VAL A 114 9.25 23.51 -1.73
C VAL A 114 10.23 24.01 -0.68
N SER A 115 11.52 24.09 -1.00
CA SER A 115 12.54 24.55 -0.05
C SER A 115 12.46 26.05 0.19
N LEU A 116 12.18 26.81 -0.86
CA LEU A 116 12.08 28.27 -0.83
C LEU A 116 10.65 28.78 -0.61
N HIS A 117 9.66 27.87 -0.51
CA HIS A 117 8.24 28.19 -0.42
C HIS A 117 7.74 29.09 -1.57
N LEU A 118 8.25 28.87 -2.78
CA LEU A 118 7.87 29.62 -3.98
C LEU A 118 6.83 28.84 -4.77
N ALA A 119 5.74 29.49 -5.18
CA ALA A 119 4.67 28.88 -5.96
C ALA A 119 5.10 28.50 -7.38
N GLU A 120 5.99 29.29 -7.97
CA GLU A 120 6.46 29.10 -9.34
C GLU A 120 8.00 29.12 -9.38
N SER A 121 8.58 28.05 -9.91
CA SER A 121 10.01 27.89 -10.12
C SER A 121 10.28 26.91 -11.28
N PHE A 122 11.54 26.80 -11.71
CA PHE A 122 11.98 25.76 -12.64
C PHE A 122 12.91 24.74 -11.96
N ASN A 123 12.74 24.55 -10.64
CA ASN A 123 13.54 23.62 -9.86
C ASN A 123 13.06 22.16 -10.09
N TYR A 124 13.60 21.50 -11.10
CA TYR A 124 13.29 20.09 -11.41
C TYR A 124 14.22 19.10 -10.72
N SER A 125 14.90 19.50 -9.64
CA SER A 125 15.75 18.57 -8.89
C SER A 125 14.92 17.41 -8.32
N PRO A 126 15.43 16.17 -8.32
CA PRO A 126 14.67 15.01 -7.81
C PRO A 126 14.10 15.23 -6.41
N ALA A 127 14.86 15.86 -5.51
CA ALA A 127 14.40 16.17 -4.16
C ALA A 127 13.18 17.11 -4.15
N ASN A 128 13.16 18.14 -5.00
CA ASN A 128 12.02 19.05 -5.09
C ASN A 128 10.80 18.34 -5.68
N LEU A 129 10.99 17.56 -6.76
CA LEU A 129 9.89 16.79 -7.37
C LEU A 129 9.26 15.79 -6.38
N LEU A 130 10.09 15.08 -5.62
CA LEU A 130 9.62 14.16 -4.59
C LEU A 130 8.91 14.90 -3.45
N ALA A 131 9.40 16.08 -3.04
CA ALA A 131 8.75 16.88 -2.02
C ALA A 131 7.38 17.41 -2.49
N ILE A 132 7.21 17.72 -3.77
CA ILE A 132 5.90 18.07 -4.35
C ILE A 132 4.96 16.84 -4.33
N ILE A 133 5.45 15.68 -4.76
CA ILE A 133 4.64 14.46 -4.90
C ILE A 133 4.23 13.92 -3.53
N PHE A 134 5.18 13.74 -2.62
CA PHE A 134 4.93 13.19 -1.29
C PHE A 134 4.39 14.21 -0.29
N GLY A 135 4.63 15.50 -0.53
CA GLY A 135 4.03 16.62 0.21
C GLY A 135 2.69 17.06 -0.35
N ASN A 136 2.01 16.26 -1.17
CA ASN A 136 0.77 16.66 -1.85
C ASN A 136 -0.40 17.02 -0.91
N GLY A 137 -0.31 16.69 0.38
CA GLY A 137 -1.25 17.08 1.43
C GLY A 137 -0.93 18.42 2.11
N GLU A 138 0.17 19.08 1.75
CA GLU A 138 0.54 20.41 2.23
C GLU A 138 -0.05 21.50 1.32
N HIS A 139 -0.33 22.69 1.85
CA HIS A 139 -1.08 23.73 1.15
C HIS A 139 -0.49 24.14 -0.20
N LEU A 140 0.82 24.44 -0.26
CA LEU A 140 1.49 24.91 -1.47
C LEU A 140 1.40 23.86 -2.60
N GLN A 141 1.74 22.63 -2.28
CA GLN A 141 1.78 21.48 -3.18
C GLN A 141 0.36 21.11 -3.60
N ALA A 142 -0.60 21.03 -2.67
CA ALA A 142 -1.98 20.69 -2.95
C ALA A 142 -2.65 21.69 -3.90
N HIS A 143 -2.41 22.99 -3.72
CA HIS A 143 -2.96 24.01 -4.62
C HIS A 143 -2.30 23.97 -6.00
N PHE A 144 -0.99 23.74 -6.07
CA PHE A 144 -0.33 23.54 -7.35
C PHE A 144 -0.86 22.31 -8.10
N LEU A 145 -1.06 21.20 -7.39
CA LEU A 145 -1.47 19.93 -7.99
C LEU A 145 -2.95 19.91 -8.38
N PHE A 146 -3.83 20.45 -7.55
CA PHE A 146 -5.28 20.26 -7.66
C PHE A 146 -6.06 21.57 -7.82
N GLY A 147 -5.40 22.73 -7.85
CA GLY A 147 -6.04 24.04 -7.98
C GLY A 147 -7.06 24.29 -6.87
N GLU A 148 -8.27 24.68 -7.26
CA GLU A 148 -9.40 24.94 -6.35
C GLU A 148 -9.81 23.70 -5.53
N PHE A 149 -9.54 22.49 -6.04
CA PHE A 149 -9.80 21.24 -5.31
C PHE A 149 -8.74 20.92 -4.26
N GLY A 150 -7.66 21.70 -4.16
CA GLY A 150 -6.57 21.49 -3.20
C GLY A 150 -7.07 21.39 -1.75
N SER A 151 -7.92 22.32 -1.32
CA SER A 151 -8.49 22.30 0.05
C SER A 151 -9.33 21.05 0.33
N LEU A 152 -10.10 20.58 -0.66
CA LEU A 152 -10.88 19.34 -0.53
C LEU A 152 -9.96 18.12 -0.43
N PHE A 153 -8.90 18.08 -1.25
CA PHE A 153 -7.90 17.01 -1.23
C PHE A 153 -7.17 16.94 0.13
N ILE A 154 -6.79 18.10 0.69
CA ILE A 154 -6.20 18.17 2.04
C ILE A 154 -7.17 17.58 3.09
N GLY A 155 -8.47 17.90 3.00
CA GLY A 155 -9.49 17.36 3.91
C GLY A 155 -9.65 15.83 3.80
N ILE A 156 -9.71 15.28 2.58
CA ILE A 156 -9.79 13.83 2.35
C ILE A 156 -8.55 13.12 2.89
N THR A 157 -7.37 13.68 2.64
CA THR A 157 -6.12 13.08 3.07
C THR A 157 -5.92 13.16 4.58
N TRP A 158 -6.49 14.15 5.29
CA TRP A 158 -6.55 14.13 6.76
C TRP A 158 -7.32 12.92 7.30
N ILE A 159 -8.44 12.54 6.66
CA ILE A 159 -9.20 11.33 7.02
C ILE A 159 -8.33 10.08 6.75
N ALA A 160 -7.63 10.04 5.61
CA ALA A 160 -6.73 8.95 5.27
C ALA A 160 -5.58 8.80 6.29
N VAL A 161 -4.94 9.89 6.70
CA VAL A 161 -3.91 9.90 7.74
C VAL A 161 -4.45 9.39 9.08
N GLY A 162 -5.67 9.79 9.46
CA GLY A 162 -6.33 9.26 10.67
C GLY A 162 -6.49 7.74 10.62
N PHE A 163 -6.96 7.21 9.49
CA PHE A 163 -7.02 5.76 9.28
C PHE A 163 -5.64 5.11 9.25
N ALA A 164 -4.62 5.78 8.70
CA ALA A 164 -3.25 5.28 8.65
C ALA A 164 -2.69 5.11 10.06
N VAL A 165 -2.81 6.12 10.92
CA VAL A 165 -2.34 6.09 12.31
C VAL A 165 -3.02 4.97 13.09
N VAL A 166 -4.36 4.95 13.11
CA VAL A 166 -5.12 3.95 13.88
C VAL A 166 -4.88 2.55 13.34
N GLY A 167 -4.94 2.36 12.02
CA GLY A 167 -4.73 1.07 11.37
C GLY A 167 -3.34 0.53 11.62
N ASN A 168 -2.31 1.37 11.47
CA ASN A 168 -0.93 0.96 11.64
C ASN A 168 -0.58 0.67 13.11
N LEU A 169 -1.16 1.39 14.07
CA LEU A 169 -1.04 1.08 15.50
C LEU A 169 -1.60 -0.31 15.82
N HIS A 170 -2.80 -0.65 15.32
CA HIS A 170 -3.38 -1.98 15.51
C HIS A 170 -2.48 -3.08 14.94
N LEU A 171 -1.92 -2.86 13.74
CA LEU A 171 -1.03 -3.82 13.10
C LEU A 171 0.31 -3.96 13.84
N MET A 172 0.88 -2.85 14.33
CA MET A 172 2.11 -2.89 15.14
C MET A 172 1.89 -3.63 16.46
N VAL A 173 0.80 -3.35 17.16
CA VAL A 173 0.43 -4.08 18.39
C VAL A 173 0.29 -5.57 18.10
N ALA A 174 -0.41 -5.94 17.01
CA ALA A 174 -0.57 -7.33 16.62
C ALA A 174 0.78 -8.00 16.27
N LEU A 175 1.70 -7.30 15.62
CA LEU A 175 3.03 -7.84 15.29
C LEU A 175 3.90 -8.05 16.54
N VAL A 176 3.98 -7.05 17.43
CA VAL A 176 4.76 -7.11 18.66
C VAL A 176 4.26 -8.24 19.57
N ARG A 177 2.93 -8.42 19.65
CA ARG A 177 2.30 -9.50 20.42
C ARG A 177 2.31 -10.88 19.75
N LYS A 178 3.00 -11.05 18.61
CA LYS A 178 3.04 -12.30 17.83
C LYS A 178 1.65 -12.78 17.35
N TRP A 179 0.74 -11.84 17.10
CA TRP A 179 -0.61 -12.14 16.64
C TRP A 179 -0.74 -12.17 15.11
N SER A 180 0.36 -11.96 14.37
CA SER A 180 0.39 -12.15 12.92
C SER A 180 0.14 -13.62 12.57
N GLY A 181 -1.01 -13.88 11.93
CA GLY A 181 -1.47 -15.23 11.61
C GLY A 181 -2.01 -16.02 12.80
N ALA A 182 -2.19 -15.38 13.96
CA ALA A 182 -2.76 -16.02 15.14
C ALA A 182 -4.28 -16.14 15.06
N VAL A 183 -4.81 -17.19 15.69
CA VAL A 183 -6.24 -17.33 16.01
C VAL A 183 -6.37 -17.06 17.51
N VAL A 184 -6.93 -15.89 17.85
CA VAL A 184 -7.05 -15.41 19.24
C VAL A 184 -8.49 -15.46 19.77
N SER A 185 -9.47 -15.67 18.89
CA SER A 185 -10.89 -15.77 19.23
C SER A 185 -11.62 -16.78 18.34
N ASP A 186 -12.79 -17.21 18.78
CA ASP A 186 -13.59 -18.23 18.11
C ASP A 186 -14.12 -17.72 16.75
N ILE A 187 -13.90 -18.51 15.71
CA ILE A 187 -14.28 -18.18 14.33
C ILE A 187 -15.73 -18.60 14.06
N ASP A 188 -16.04 -19.83 14.45
CA ASP A 188 -17.36 -20.45 14.40
C ASP A 188 -17.49 -21.52 15.49
N ARG A 189 -18.65 -22.17 15.54
CA ARG A 189 -18.95 -23.22 16.52
C ARG A 189 -18.05 -24.45 16.34
N ALA A 190 -17.63 -24.77 15.13
CA ALA A 190 -16.78 -25.93 14.85
C ALA A 190 -15.33 -25.71 15.29
N ALA A 191 -14.86 -24.45 15.27
CA ALA A 191 -13.53 -24.05 15.70
C ALA A 191 -13.50 -23.42 17.11
N GLN A 192 -14.51 -23.70 17.94
CA GLN A 192 -14.61 -23.13 19.28
C GLN A 192 -13.44 -23.60 20.16
N GLY A 193 -12.82 -22.66 20.89
CA GLY A 193 -11.68 -22.91 21.76
C GLY A 193 -10.34 -23.12 21.04
N ILE A 194 -10.33 -23.22 19.70
CA ILE A 194 -9.09 -23.38 18.95
C ILE A 194 -8.33 -22.05 18.97
N ARG A 195 -7.13 -22.09 19.55
CA ARG A 195 -6.19 -20.97 19.56
C ARG A 195 -4.89 -21.41 18.92
N THR A 196 -4.36 -20.57 18.04
CA THR A 196 -3.12 -20.86 17.35
C THR A 196 -2.21 -19.65 17.50
N PRO A 197 -1.00 -19.81 18.06
CA PRO A 197 -0.05 -18.72 18.15
C PRO A 197 0.38 -18.30 16.75
N GLY A 198 0.56 -16.99 16.57
CA GLY A 198 1.11 -16.45 15.34
C GLY A 198 2.64 -16.59 15.31
N ARG A 199 3.24 -16.07 14.24
CA ARG A 199 4.70 -16.08 14.05
C ARG A 199 5.26 -14.66 14.08
N TYR A 200 6.50 -14.53 14.51
CA TYR A 200 7.27 -13.31 14.27
C TYR A 200 7.67 -13.26 12.80
N ALA A 201 7.10 -12.30 12.08
CA ALA A 201 7.46 -11.99 10.71
C ALA A 201 8.37 -10.76 10.72
N TRP A 202 9.68 -10.99 10.91
CA TRP A 202 10.69 -9.92 10.99
C TRP A 202 10.68 -9.01 9.76
N ASP A 203 10.52 -9.60 8.58
CA ASP A 203 10.31 -8.89 7.32
C ASP A 203 9.13 -7.92 7.39
N ARG A 204 8.00 -8.35 7.96
CA ARG A 204 6.81 -7.51 8.12
C ARG A 204 7.02 -6.44 9.17
N ILE A 205 7.72 -6.73 10.26
CA ILE A 205 8.04 -5.75 11.31
C ILE A 205 8.87 -4.62 10.71
N VAL A 206 9.95 -4.91 10.00
CA VAL A 206 10.82 -3.89 9.39
C VAL A 206 10.03 -3.01 8.43
N VAL A 207 9.32 -3.61 7.47
CA VAL A 207 8.50 -2.85 6.50
C VAL A 207 7.42 -2.03 7.21
N ARG A 208 6.77 -2.59 8.24
CA ARG A 208 5.72 -1.92 9.00
C ARG A 208 6.26 -0.74 9.81
N THR A 209 7.46 -0.86 10.38
CA THR A 209 8.14 0.23 11.08
C THR A 209 8.48 1.36 10.11
N ILE A 210 8.95 1.07 8.90
CA ILE A 210 9.19 2.10 7.87
C ILE A 210 7.88 2.83 7.54
N ILE A 211 6.80 2.08 7.29
CA ILE A 211 5.46 2.66 7.06
C ILE A 211 5.01 3.51 8.25
N PHE A 212 5.27 3.06 9.48
CA PHE A 212 4.95 3.82 10.69
C PHE A 212 5.68 5.15 10.71
N CYS A 213 6.99 5.15 10.44
CA CYS A 213 7.77 6.37 10.33
C CYS A 213 7.25 7.30 9.23
N ILE A 214 6.88 6.79 8.06
CA ILE A 214 6.29 7.57 6.95
C ILE A 214 5.05 8.33 7.43
N ILE A 215 4.10 7.63 8.05
CA ILE A 215 2.84 8.22 8.56
C ILE A 215 3.14 9.34 9.57
N TRP A 216 4.09 9.13 10.48
CA TRP A 216 4.46 10.17 11.46
C TRP A 216 5.16 11.35 10.82
N THR A 217 6.09 11.13 9.89
CA THR A 217 6.74 12.22 9.15
C THR A 217 5.74 13.03 8.33
N GLU A 218 4.72 12.37 7.78
CA GLU A 218 3.61 13.05 7.10
C GLU A 218 2.77 13.89 8.07
N LEU A 219 2.41 13.32 9.22
CA LEU A 219 1.66 14.02 10.25
C LEU A 219 2.41 15.26 10.75
N PHE A 220 3.72 15.13 10.99
CA PHE A 220 4.57 16.24 11.41
C PHE A 220 4.74 17.31 10.33
N ALA A 221 4.76 16.92 9.04
CA ALA A 221 4.76 17.87 7.92
C ALA A 221 3.46 18.68 7.90
N ARG A 222 2.31 18.00 7.94
CA ARG A 222 0.98 18.62 7.88
C ARG A 222 0.66 19.51 9.07
N LEU A 223 1.18 19.18 10.25
CA LEU A 223 1.06 20.00 11.46
C LEU A 223 2.12 21.12 11.54
N HIS A 224 3.00 21.23 10.54
CA HIS A 224 4.09 22.20 10.49
C HIS A 224 5.01 22.16 11.73
N LEU A 225 5.21 20.97 12.33
CA LEU A 225 5.96 20.81 13.58
C LEU A 225 7.47 20.72 13.37
N VAL A 226 7.90 20.14 12.24
CA VAL A 226 9.32 19.91 11.94
C VAL A 226 9.62 20.39 10.51
N PRO A 227 10.31 21.52 10.35
CA PRO A 227 10.68 22.03 9.03
C PRO A 227 11.49 21.02 8.22
N GLY A 228 11.15 20.84 6.95
CA GLY A 228 11.87 19.94 6.02
C GLY A 228 11.65 18.44 6.26
N ILE A 229 10.74 18.05 7.16
CA ILE A 229 10.44 16.62 7.43
C ILE A 229 9.86 15.90 6.20
N VAL A 230 9.27 16.63 5.25
CA VAL A 230 8.81 16.12 3.95
C VAL A 230 9.93 15.43 3.15
N TYR A 231 11.17 15.90 3.27
CA TYR A 231 12.32 15.25 2.62
C TYR A 231 12.67 13.90 3.27
N LEU A 232 12.48 13.78 4.59
CA LEU A 232 12.63 12.49 5.27
C LEU A 232 11.48 11.54 4.90
N HIS A 233 10.25 12.04 4.84
CA HIS A 233 9.10 11.27 4.35
C HIS A 233 9.37 10.74 2.94
N ALA A 234 9.82 11.60 2.01
CA ALA A 234 10.18 11.21 0.65
C ALA A 234 11.29 10.15 0.61
N LEU A 235 12.31 10.25 1.47
CA LEU A 235 13.38 9.24 1.55
C LEU A 235 12.86 7.88 2.03
N LEU A 236 11.99 7.87 3.04
CA LEU A 236 11.34 6.66 3.52
C LEU A 236 10.40 6.07 2.46
N GLY A 237 9.67 6.92 1.73
CA GLY A 237 8.84 6.55 0.58
C GLY A 237 9.67 5.88 -0.53
N LEU A 238 10.82 6.47 -0.91
CA LEU A 238 11.76 5.86 -1.85
C LEU A 238 12.30 4.52 -1.35
N THR A 239 12.53 4.38 -0.05
CA THR A 239 12.97 3.11 0.53
C THR A 239 11.91 2.03 0.33
N LEU A 240 10.63 2.33 0.60
CA LEU A 240 9.54 1.39 0.31
C LEU A 240 9.39 1.11 -1.18
N PHE A 241 9.57 2.12 -2.03
CA PHE A 241 9.55 1.97 -3.48
C PHE A 241 10.61 0.96 -3.94
N VAL A 242 11.85 1.09 -3.47
CA VAL A 242 12.95 0.14 -3.73
C VAL A 242 12.62 -1.26 -3.23
N LEU A 243 12.03 -1.38 -2.04
CA LEU A 243 11.68 -2.67 -1.43
C LEU A 243 10.44 -3.33 -2.07
N LEU A 244 9.60 -2.57 -2.77
CA LEU A 244 8.32 -3.02 -3.33
C LEU A 244 8.46 -4.31 -4.16
N PRO A 245 9.34 -4.40 -5.19
CA PRO A 245 9.46 -5.61 -6.00
C PRO A 245 10.05 -6.81 -5.24
N PHE A 246 10.75 -6.61 -4.13
CA PHE A 246 11.44 -7.69 -3.40
C PHE A 246 10.68 -8.21 -2.18
N THR A 247 9.62 -7.51 -1.76
CA THR A 247 8.88 -7.83 -0.53
C THR A 247 7.46 -8.29 -0.83
N TYR A 248 6.69 -8.53 0.25
CA TYR A 248 5.26 -8.81 0.16
C TYR A 248 4.47 -7.64 -0.43
N LEU A 249 4.99 -6.41 -0.42
CA LEU A 249 4.30 -5.20 -0.89
C LEU A 249 3.84 -5.28 -2.35
N PHE A 250 4.55 -6.02 -3.20
CA PHE A 250 4.16 -6.24 -4.59
C PHE A 250 2.76 -6.85 -4.76
N HIS A 251 2.17 -7.43 -3.70
CA HIS A 251 0.76 -7.84 -3.71
C HIS A 251 -0.18 -6.72 -4.12
N MET A 252 0.14 -5.44 -3.83
CA MET A 252 -0.67 -4.31 -4.26
C MET A 252 -0.79 -4.21 -5.79
N VAL A 253 0.23 -4.66 -6.54
CA VAL A 253 0.26 -4.60 -8.01
C VAL A 253 -0.56 -5.73 -8.64
N TYR A 254 -0.40 -6.97 -8.15
CA TYR A 254 -1.10 -8.12 -8.74
C TYR A 254 -2.44 -8.46 -8.07
N ASN A 255 -2.89 -7.70 -7.06
CA ASN A 255 -4.12 -7.99 -6.35
C ASN A 255 -5.33 -8.05 -7.30
N PHE A 256 -5.37 -7.15 -8.29
CA PHE A 256 -6.43 -7.14 -9.31
C PHE A 256 -6.48 -8.46 -10.11
N LEU A 257 -5.32 -8.97 -10.52
CA LEU A 257 -5.23 -10.28 -11.18
C LEU A 257 -5.62 -11.42 -10.23
N ALA A 258 -5.18 -11.36 -8.98
CA ALA A 258 -5.53 -12.37 -7.97
C ALA A 258 -7.05 -12.42 -7.72
N VAL A 259 -7.70 -11.26 -7.61
CA VAL A 259 -9.15 -11.13 -7.49
C VAL A 259 -9.83 -11.67 -8.74
N PHE A 260 -9.39 -11.28 -9.95
CA PHE A 260 -9.94 -11.79 -11.20
C PHE A 260 -9.92 -13.32 -11.29
N TYR A 261 -8.76 -13.94 -11.03
CA TYR A 261 -8.63 -15.40 -11.05
C TYR A 261 -9.41 -16.07 -9.91
N ALA A 262 -9.48 -15.46 -8.72
CA ALA A 262 -10.28 -15.98 -7.62
C ALA A 262 -11.78 -15.95 -7.92
N VAL A 263 -12.27 -14.88 -8.56
CA VAL A 263 -13.66 -14.77 -9.02
C VAL A 263 -13.97 -15.83 -10.07
N ARG A 264 -13.10 -15.99 -11.08
CA ARG A 264 -13.26 -17.05 -12.08
C ARG A 264 -13.30 -18.46 -11.45
N ARG A 265 -12.43 -18.71 -10.46
CA ARG A 265 -12.42 -19.98 -9.72
C ARG A 265 -13.73 -20.23 -8.96
N ARG A 266 -14.25 -19.21 -8.27
CA ARG A 266 -15.54 -19.29 -7.56
C ARG A 266 -16.70 -19.54 -8.52
N MET A 267 -16.72 -18.89 -9.68
CA MET A 267 -17.71 -19.15 -10.73
C MET A 267 -17.62 -20.60 -11.25
N ALA A 268 -16.41 -21.14 -11.37
CA ALA A 268 -16.13 -22.51 -11.81
C ALA A 268 -16.28 -23.57 -10.70
N ARG A 269 -16.84 -23.24 -9.53
CA ARG A 269 -17.04 -24.15 -8.39
C ARG A 269 -15.74 -24.70 -7.80
N THR A 270 -14.64 -23.95 -7.85
CA THR A 270 -13.36 -24.34 -7.26
C THR A 270 -13.08 -23.53 -5.99
N ILE A 271 -12.75 -24.23 -4.90
CA ILE A 271 -12.24 -23.65 -3.66
C ILE A 271 -10.75 -24.02 -3.59
N ALA A 272 -9.90 -23.03 -3.37
CA ALA A 272 -8.51 -23.20 -2.99
C ALA A 272 -8.27 -22.34 -1.76
#